data_AF-A0A0D7ATJ8-F1
#
_entry.id   AF-A0A0D7ATJ8-F1
#
_cell.length_a   1.000
_cell.length_b   1.000
_cell.length_c   1.000
_cell.angle_alpha   90.00
_cell.angle_beta   90.00
_cell.angle_gamma   90.00
#
_symmetry.space_group_name_H-M   'P 1'
#
loop_
_entity.id
_entity.type
_entity.pdbx_description
1 polymer ?
#
loop_
_entity_poly.entity_id
_entity_poly.type
_entity_poly.pdbx_seq_one_letter_code
_entity_poly.pdbx_strand_id
1 'polypeptide(L)'
;RTPSTFRHLSQSVSFTGLSNPYFERILETITRLEADFARLHPFGSFDKIVPVILPVHGHKTLVANNRIFTENGSASDAIPFSDDEDPSGRLAHTASSFTLPGSTFVHTDSNRVGFNRITFDVDKNKVSSPGTPHMFRAGDIVELSVSLITVPIMPPVTAEQRSSRLAVDKRFKSVLRLNDMWHWDDSFSKEADVTQKTQGPEVMLPTSKAKDGSPTRMLKRRRLA
;
A
#
# COMPACT_ATOMS: atom_id res chain seq x y z
N ARG A 1 30.09 1.15 4.73
CA ARG A 1 29.17 0.19 4.07
C ARG A 1 29.72 -0.07 2.67
N THR A 2 29.75 -1.32 2.22
CA THR A 2 30.26 -1.65 0.88
C THR A 2 29.22 -1.31 -0.20
N PRO A 3 29.64 -0.94 -1.41
CA PRO A 3 28.72 -0.58 -2.50
C PRO A 3 27.70 -1.66 -2.86
N SER A 4 28.04 -2.93 -2.64
CA SER A 4 27.17 -4.09 -2.85
C SER A 4 25.91 -4.07 -1.96
N THR A 5 25.92 -3.38 -0.82
CA THR A 5 24.74 -3.30 0.05
C THR A 5 23.64 -2.38 -0.49
N PHE A 6 23.96 -1.41 -1.36
CA PHE A 6 22.97 -0.43 -1.85
C PHE A 6 22.09 -0.98 -2.98
N ARG A 7 22.66 -1.80 -3.86
CA ARG A 7 21.93 -2.51 -4.93
C ARG A 7 20.77 -3.37 -4.36
N HIS A 8 20.90 -3.79 -3.10
CA HIS A 8 19.96 -4.68 -2.43
C HIS A 8 19.09 -3.94 -1.40
N LEU A 9 19.16 -2.61 -1.31
CA LEU A 9 18.33 -1.86 -0.39
C LEU A 9 16.89 -1.78 -0.92
N SER A 10 15.96 -2.30 -0.12
CA SER A 10 14.54 -2.32 -0.42
C SER A 10 13.72 -2.01 0.82
N GLN A 11 12.57 -1.37 0.61
CA GLN A 11 11.48 -1.35 1.57
C GLN A 11 10.65 -2.64 1.40
N SER A 12 10.24 -3.22 2.52
CA SER A 12 9.51 -4.49 2.57
C SER A 12 8.29 -4.37 3.46
N VAL A 13 7.14 -4.82 2.98
CA VAL A 13 5.89 -4.86 3.75
C VAL A 13 5.30 -6.25 3.63
N SER A 14 4.81 -6.77 4.76
CA SER A 14 4.17 -8.08 4.86
C SER A 14 2.68 -7.91 5.10
N PHE A 15 1.86 -8.53 4.26
CA PHE A 15 0.41 -8.47 4.32
C PHE A 15 -0.15 -9.85 4.63
N THR A 16 -0.98 -9.94 5.68
CA THR A 16 -1.58 -11.21 6.09
C THR A 16 -3.07 -11.17 5.80
N GLY A 17 -3.57 -12.14 5.04
CA GLY A 17 -4.97 -12.17 4.63
C GLY A 17 -5.96 -12.54 5.73
N LEU A 18 -5.50 -13.03 6.88
CA LEU A 18 -6.34 -13.48 8.00
C LEU A 18 -7.47 -14.45 7.56
N SER A 19 -7.14 -15.36 6.64
CA SER A 19 -8.07 -16.33 6.04
C SER A 19 -9.19 -15.71 5.19
N ASN A 20 -9.03 -14.48 4.72
CA ASN A 20 -9.95 -13.85 3.78
C ASN A 20 -9.92 -14.59 2.42
N PRO A 21 -11.08 -15.05 1.90
CA PRO A 21 -11.15 -15.82 0.65
C PRO A 21 -10.73 -15.00 -0.58
N TYR A 22 -10.90 -13.68 -0.57
CA TYR A 22 -10.41 -12.80 -1.64
C TYR A 22 -8.88 -12.75 -1.65
N PHE A 23 -8.25 -12.72 -0.48
CA PHE A 23 -6.80 -12.75 -0.38
C PHE A 23 -6.23 -14.07 -0.89
N GLU A 24 -6.86 -15.20 -0.54
CA GLU A 24 -6.47 -16.52 -1.06
C GLU A 24 -6.54 -16.57 -2.60
N ARG A 25 -7.62 -16.05 -3.20
CA ARG A 25 -7.75 -15.94 -4.67
C ARG A 25 -6.66 -15.07 -5.30
N ILE A 26 -6.24 -13.99 -4.63
CA ILE A 26 -5.13 -13.14 -5.08
C ILE A 26 -3.83 -13.96 -5.09
N LEU A 27 -3.54 -14.71 -4.03
CA LEU A 27 -2.35 -15.56 -3.97
C LEU A 27 -2.34 -16.65 -5.06
N GLU A 28 -3.49 -17.28 -5.32
CA GLU A 28 -3.67 -18.23 -6.42
C GLU A 28 -3.42 -17.56 -7.78
N THR A 29 -3.96 -16.36 -7.97
CA THR A 29 -3.78 -15.59 -9.20
C THR A 29 -2.31 -15.24 -9.43
N ILE A 30 -1.59 -14.79 -8.40
CA ILE A 30 -0.16 -14.49 -8.49
C ILE A 30 0.62 -15.76 -8.85
N THR A 31 0.31 -16.89 -8.22
CA THR A 31 0.96 -18.19 -8.50
C THR A 31 0.73 -18.62 -9.95
N ARG A 32 -0.48 -18.42 -10.47
CA ARG A 32 -0.79 -18.71 -11.89
C ARG A 32 -0.01 -17.79 -12.83
N LEU A 33 0.00 -16.48 -12.57
CA LEU A 33 0.72 -15.51 -13.39
C LEU A 33 2.23 -15.78 -13.41
N GLU A 34 2.82 -16.20 -12.29
CA GLU A 34 4.21 -16.63 -12.23
C GLU A 34 4.46 -17.84 -13.14
N ALA A 35 3.58 -18.85 -13.11
CA ALA A 35 3.68 -20.00 -13.99
C ALA A 35 3.54 -19.61 -15.46
N ASP A 36 2.72 -18.62 -15.77
CA ASP A 36 2.55 -18.08 -17.12
C ASP A 36 3.83 -17.36 -17.57
N PHE A 37 4.42 -16.52 -16.71
CA PHE A 37 5.71 -15.88 -17.00
C PHE A 37 6.82 -16.89 -17.22
N ALA A 38 6.93 -17.92 -16.39
CA ALA A 38 7.93 -18.96 -16.54
C ALA A 38 7.86 -19.65 -17.93
N ARG A 39 6.65 -19.80 -18.50
CA ARG A 39 6.45 -20.39 -19.84
C ARG A 39 6.83 -19.45 -20.99
N LEU A 40 6.88 -18.14 -20.77
CA LEU A 40 7.29 -17.15 -21.77
C LEU A 40 8.82 -17.04 -21.90
N HIS A 41 9.57 -17.66 -20.99
CA HIS A 41 11.03 -17.63 -20.97
C HIS A 41 11.61 -19.01 -21.35
N PRO A 42 12.79 -19.05 -21.99
CA PRO A 42 13.49 -20.31 -22.24
C PRO A 42 13.66 -21.15 -20.96
N PHE A 43 13.62 -22.47 -21.10
CA PHE A 43 13.80 -23.39 -19.98
C PHE A 43 15.11 -23.08 -19.22
N GLY A 44 15.04 -22.98 -17.89
CA GLY A 44 16.18 -22.67 -17.03
C GLY A 44 16.61 -21.19 -16.99
N SER A 45 15.99 -20.31 -17.79
CA SER A 45 16.28 -18.87 -17.79
C SER A 45 15.39 -18.05 -16.84
N PHE A 46 14.39 -18.67 -16.23
CA PHE A 46 13.51 -18.02 -15.26
C PHE A 46 13.71 -18.63 -13.88
N ASP A 47 14.33 -17.85 -12.99
CA ASP A 47 14.44 -18.19 -11.58
C ASP A 47 13.04 -18.02 -10.96
N LYS A 48 12.52 -19.11 -10.40
CA LYS A 48 11.28 -19.09 -9.64
C LYS A 48 11.45 -18.21 -8.41
N ILE A 49 10.92 -17.00 -8.44
CA ILE A 49 10.76 -16.17 -7.24
C ILE A 49 9.31 -15.69 -7.20
N VAL A 50 8.57 -16.47 -6.43
CA VAL A 50 7.20 -16.31 -5.95
C VAL A 50 7.17 -15.05 -5.06
N PRO A 51 6.03 -14.36 -4.87
CA PRO A 51 5.85 -13.67 -3.60
C PRO A 51 6.29 -14.60 -2.46
N VAL A 52 7.05 -14.10 -1.50
CA VAL A 52 7.41 -14.93 -0.35
C VAL A 52 6.13 -15.15 0.44
N ILE A 53 5.43 -16.26 0.17
CA ILE A 53 4.26 -16.67 0.94
C ILE A 53 4.78 -17.37 2.18
N LEU A 54 4.93 -16.61 3.26
CA LEU A 54 5.36 -17.16 4.53
C LEU A 54 4.13 -17.53 5.37
N PRO A 55 4.15 -18.69 6.04
CA PRO A 55 3.19 -18.93 7.12
C PRO A 55 3.60 -18.06 8.31
N VAL A 56 2.84 -16.99 8.56
CA VAL A 56 3.00 -16.17 9.76
C VAL A 56 1.80 -16.42 10.65
N HIS A 57 2.04 -16.97 11.85
CA HIS A 57 0.99 -17.37 12.79
C HIS A 57 -0.09 -18.29 12.16
N GLY A 58 0.30 -19.16 11.23
CA GLY A 58 -0.62 -20.08 10.55
C GLY A 58 -1.41 -19.47 9.38
N HIS A 59 -1.21 -18.19 9.05
CA HIS A 59 -1.84 -17.53 7.92
C HIS A 59 -0.85 -17.34 6.77
N LYS A 60 -1.35 -17.37 5.53
CA LYS A 60 -0.56 -17.01 4.36
C LYS A 60 -0.29 -15.51 4.37
N THR A 61 0.99 -15.14 4.27
CA THR A 61 1.44 -13.75 4.26
C THR A 61 2.15 -13.43 2.97
N LEU A 62 1.74 -12.35 2.31
CA LEU A 62 2.33 -11.82 1.09
C LEU A 62 3.40 -10.79 1.43
N VAL A 63 4.64 -11.00 0.98
CA VAL A 63 5.71 -10.01 1.15
C VAL A 63 5.93 -9.25 -0.17
N ALA A 64 5.71 -7.94 -0.14
CA ALA A 64 6.03 -7.05 -1.25
C ALA A 64 7.35 -6.30 -0.97
N ASN A 65 8.17 -6.14 -2.00
CA ASN A 65 9.48 -5.49 -1.87
C ASN A 65 9.67 -4.45 -2.98
N ASN A 66 9.89 -3.20 -2.58
CA ASN A 66 10.24 -2.14 -3.51
C ASN A 66 11.70 -1.77 -3.32
N ARG A 67 12.45 -1.70 -4.42
CA ARG A 67 13.80 -1.14 -4.38
C ARG A 67 13.73 0.34 -4.08
N ILE A 68 14.67 0.81 -3.27
CA ILE A 68 14.81 2.25 -2.99
C ILE A 68 15.54 2.95 -4.15
N PHE A 69 16.46 2.24 -4.80
CA PHE A 69 17.27 2.77 -5.90
C PHE A 69 17.19 1.90 -7.15
N THR A 70 17.26 2.58 -8.29
CA THR A 70 17.50 2.00 -9.62
C THR A 70 18.96 2.22 -9.98
N GLU A 71 19.66 1.13 -10.30
CA GLU A 71 21.06 1.17 -10.75
C GLU A 71 21.13 1.53 -12.24
N ASN A 72 22.08 2.39 -12.60
CA ASN A 72 22.27 2.95 -13.94
C ASN A 72 21.03 3.68 -14.48
N GLY A 73 20.17 4.19 -13.60
CA GLY A 73 19.07 5.04 -14.03
C GLY A 73 19.60 6.41 -14.50
N SER A 74 18.82 7.03 -15.37
CA SER A 74 19.12 8.38 -15.86
C SER A 74 18.92 9.40 -14.76
N ALA A 75 19.81 10.40 -14.68
CA ALA A 75 19.62 11.54 -13.78
C ALA A 75 18.35 12.35 -14.13
N SER A 76 17.88 12.28 -15.38
CA SER A 76 16.62 12.91 -15.80
C SER A 76 15.39 12.31 -15.12
N ASP A 77 15.48 11.05 -14.71
CA ASP A 77 14.36 10.30 -14.13
C ASP A 77 14.42 10.31 -12.60
N ALA A 78 15.48 10.90 -12.05
CA ALA A 78 15.71 10.99 -10.62
C ALA A 78 14.72 11.97 -9.98
N ILE A 79 14.01 11.50 -8.98
CA ILE A 79 13.11 12.29 -8.15
C ILE A 79 13.67 12.39 -6.73
N PRO A 80 13.47 13.53 -6.03
CA PRO A 80 13.89 13.67 -4.65
C PRO A 80 13.02 12.81 -3.73
N PHE A 81 13.63 12.28 -2.66
CA PHE A 81 12.89 11.73 -1.53
C PHE A 81 12.05 12.83 -0.87
N SER A 82 10.85 12.48 -0.40
CA SER A 82 10.09 13.39 0.46
C SER A 82 10.66 13.39 1.88
N ASP A 83 10.31 14.42 2.66
CA ASP A 83 10.69 14.49 4.08
C ASP A 83 10.10 13.33 4.90
N ASP A 84 8.98 12.75 4.48
CA ASP A 84 8.40 11.56 5.12
C ASP A 84 9.10 10.25 4.70
N GLU A 85 9.69 10.20 3.51
CA GLU A 85 10.45 9.03 3.01
C GLU A 85 11.88 9.00 3.57
N ASP A 86 12.52 10.17 3.69
CA ASP A 86 13.88 10.32 4.22
C ASP A 86 14.00 11.51 5.20
N PRO A 87 13.40 11.43 6.40
CA PRO A 87 13.40 12.54 7.37
C PRO A 87 14.79 13.02 7.81
N SER A 88 15.81 12.19 7.59
CA SER A 88 17.20 12.47 7.98
C SER A 88 18.11 12.83 6.81
N GLY A 89 17.59 12.86 5.57
CA GLY A 89 18.38 13.07 4.36
C GLY A 89 19.43 11.98 4.10
N ARG A 90 19.36 10.84 4.80
CA ARG A 90 20.40 9.80 4.74
C ARG A 90 20.30 9.00 3.45
N LEU A 91 19.10 8.74 2.93
CA LEU A 91 18.91 8.08 1.64
C LEU A 91 19.39 8.99 0.50
N ALA A 92 19.03 10.27 0.54
CA ALA A 92 19.47 11.27 -0.43
C ALA A 92 21.00 11.43 -0.41
N HIS A 93 21.60 11.60 0.77
CA HIS A 93 23.05 11.65 0.95
C HIS A 93 23.73 10.36 0.47
N THR A 94 23.09 9.21 0.70
CA THR A 94 23.63 7.91 0.26
C THR A 94 23.64 7.80 -1.27
N ALA A 95 22.57 8.24 -1.94
CA ALA A 95 22.46 8.21 -3.39
C ALA A 95 23.58 9.05 -4.05
N SER A 96 23.87 10.24 -3.51
CA SER A 96 24.92 11.11 -4.03
C SER A 96 26.33 10.63 -3.70
N SER A 97 26.55 10.07 -2.51
CA SER A 97 27.89 9.72 -2.01
C SER A 97 28.41 8.37 -2.49
N PHE A 98 27.52 7.43 -2.84
CA PHE A 98 27.89 6.07 -3.21
C PHE A 98 27.62 5.80 -4.70
N THR A 99 28.17 6.65 -5.57
CA THR A 99 28.28 6.34 -7.00
C THR A 99 29.48 5.44 -7.22
N LEU A 100 29.27 4.19 -7.62
CA LEU A 100 30.37 3.30 -8.01
C LEU A 100 30.98 3.81 -9.33
N PRO A 101 32.28 3.61 -9.58
CA PRO A 101 32.84 3.79 -10.91
C PRO A 101 32.05 2.96 -11.93
N GLY A 102 31.31 3.64 -12.80
CA GLY A 102 30.43 3.01 -13.80
C GLY A 102 29.03 2.60 -13.31
N SER A 103 28.57 3.06 -12.15
CA SER A 103 27.16 2.89 -11.75
C SER A 103 26.60 4.07 -10.96
N THR A 104 25.49 4.61 -11.45
CA THR A 104 24.69 5.65 -10.78
C THR A 104 23.50 5.00 -10.08
N PHE A 105 23.22 5.39 -8.84
CA PHE A 105 22.01 4.95 -8.13
C PHE A 105 21.06 6.14 -8.04
N VAL A 106 19.88 6.00 -8.64
CA VAL A 106 18.86 7.05 -8.65
C VAL A 106 17.57 6.53 -8.04
N HIS A 107 16.86 7.41 -7.34
CA HIS A 107 15.50 7.15 -6.90
C HIS A 107 14.54 7.64 -7.98
N THR A 108 13.70 6.77 -8.51
CA THR A 108 12.77 7.07 -9.61
C THR A 108 11.32 6.88 -9.15
N ASP A 109 10.36 7.38 -9.93
CA ASP A 109 8.93 7.18 -9.63
C ASP A 109 8.54 5.69 -9.49
N SER A 110 9.21 4.82 -10.25
CA SER A 110 9.07 3.37 -10.13
C SER A 110 9.57 2.77 -8.81
N ASN A 111 10.26 3.54 -7.97
CA ASN A 111 10.70 3.13 -6.64
C ASN A 111 9.72 3.57 -5.54
N ARG A 112 8.86 4.56 -5.82
CA ARG A 112 7.88 5.08 -4.87
C ARG A 112 6.71 4.13 -4.65
N VAL A 113 6.15 4.28 -3.45
CA VAL A 113 4.86 3.70 -3.03
C VAL A 113 3.93 4.87 -2.72
N GLY A 114 2.74 4.87 -3.33
CA GLY A 114 1.70 5.83 -3.03
C GLY A 114 1.05 5.50 -1.68
N PHE A 115 1.08 6.46 -0.75
CA PHE A 115 0.38 6.34 0.52
C PHE A 115 -0.85 7.23 0.48
N ASN A 116 -2.00 6.66 0.83
CA ASN A 116 -3.28 7.35 0.73
C ASN A 116 -4.12 7.10 1.98
N ARG A 117 -4.90 8.11 2.37
CA ARG A 117 -5.95 7.98 3.38
C ARG A 117 -7.30 7.91 2.68
N ILE A 118 -8.10 6.92 3.07
CA ILE A 118 -9.51 6.84 2.73
C ILE A 118 -10.32 7.43 3.87
N THR A 119 -11.15 8.43 3.56
CA THR A 119 -12.17 9.00 4.44
C THR A 119 -13.54 8.94 3.76
N PHE A 120 -14.60 9.14 4.53
CA PHE A 120 -15.93 9.35 4.00
C PHE A 120 -16.29 10.83 4.07
N ASP A 121 -16.82 11.38 2.98
CA ASP A 121 -17.44 12.71 2.97
C ASP A 121 -18.79 12.71 3.70
N VAL A 122 -19.41 13.89 3.89
CA VAL A 122 -20.74 14.10 4.48
C VAL A 122 -21.80 13.21 3.82
N ASP A 123 -21.69 13.00 2.51
CA ASP A 123 -22.58 12.15 1.72
C ASP A 123 -22.22 10.64 1.76
N LYS A 124 -21.28 10.24 2.64
CA LYS A 124 -20.73 8.87 2.76
C LYS A 124 -20.03 8.36 1.49
N ASN A 125 -19.56 9.27 0.65
CA ASN A 125 -18.74 8.94 -0.50
C ASN A 125 -17.29 8.69 -0.08
N LYS A 126 -16.66 7.65 -0.66
CA LYS A 126 -15.24 7.34 -0.46
C LYS A 126 -14.38 8.45 -1.06
N VAL A 127 -13.62 9.16 -0.24
CA VAL A 127 -12.66 10.19 -0.67
C VAL A 127 -11.25 9.70 -0.35
N SER A 128 -10.37 9.78 -1.35
CA SER A 128 -8.94 9.48 -1.18
C SER A 128 -8.16 10.78 -1.08
N SER A 129 -7.32 10.90 -0.07
CA SER A 129 -6.37 12.02 0.09
C SER A 129 -4.94 11.48 0.21
N PRO A 130 -3.92 12.25 -0.21
CA PRO A 130 -2.53 11.86 -0.02
C PRO A 130 -2.21 11.63 1.47
N GLY A 131 -1.47 10.56 1.76
CA GLY A 131 -1.02 10.18 3.09
C GLY A 131 0.50 10.07 3.18
N THR A 132 0.99 9.66 4.35
CA THR A 132 2.42 9.46 4.61
C THR A 132 2.67 8.06 5.15
N PRO A 133 3.87 7.46 4.94
CA PRO A 133 4.16 6.11 5.43
C PRO A 133 3.91 5.94 6.94
N HIS A 134 4.15 6.98 7.73
CA HIS A 134 4.02 6.96 9.20
C HIS A 134 2.59 6.76 9.71
N MET A 135 1.58 6.94 8.86
CA MET A 135 0.19 6.71 9.23
C MET A 135 -0.14 5.21 9.36
N PHE A 136 0.67 4.34 8.77
CA PHE A 136 0.46 2.90 8.78
C PHE A 136 1.22 2.24 9.94
N ARG A 137 0.56 1.30 10.61
CA ARG A 137 1.07 0.53 11.73
C ARG A 137 0.80 -0.96 11.54
N ALA A 138 1.60 -1.78 12.20
CA ALA A 138 1.34 -3.20 12.24
C ALA A 138 -0.01 -3.46 12.92
N GLY A 139 -0.89 -4.17 12.22
CA GLY A 139 -2.27 -4.43 12.67
C GLY A 139 -3.34 -3.63 11.93
N ASP A 140 -2.95 -2.61 11.15
CA ASP A 140 -3.91 -1.84 10.36
C ASP A 140 -4.51 -2.68 9.23
N ILE A 141 -5.78 -2.40 8.93
CA ILE A 141 -6.47 -2.95 7.76
C ILE A 141 -6.26 -1.97 6.61
N VAL A 142 -5.63 -2.46 5.54
CA VAL A 142 -5.25 -1.66 4.38
C VAL A 142 -5.84 -2.23 3.11
N GLU A 143 -6.14 -1.35 2.17
CA GLU A 143 -6.31 -1.72 0.76
C GLU A 143 -4.95 -1.55 0.07
N LEU A 144 -4.61 -2.44 -0.87
CA LEU A 144 -3.29 -2.48 -1.51
C LEU A 144 -3.40 -2.67 -3.02
N SER A 145 -2.51 -2.00 -3.75
CA SER A 145 -2.28 -2.20 -5.18
C SER A 145 -0.89 -2.77 -5.37
N VAL A 146 -0.80 -3.92 -6.04
CA VAL A 146 0.48 -4.59 -6.32
C VAL A 146 0.61 -4.92 -7.80
N SER A 147 1.84 -4.89 -8.29
CA SER A 147 2.19 -5.34 -9.63
C SER A 147 3.17 -6.50 -9.55
N LEU A 148 2.89 -7.55 -10.31
CA LEU A 148 3.84 -8.62 -10.56
C LEU A 148 4.65 -8.27 -11.81
N ILE A 149 5.94 -8.03 -11.64
CA ILE A 149 6.85 -7.65 -12.73
C ILE A 149 7.95 -8.68 -12.91
N THR A 150 8.41 -8.85 -14.14
CA THR A 150 9.57 -9.70 -14.44
C THR A 150 10.81 -8.83 -14.66
N VAL A 151 11.87 -9.10 -13.91
CA VAL A 151 13.13 -8.34 -13.98
C VAL A 151 14.29 -9.25 -14.38
N PRO A 152 15.22 -8.78 -15.24
CA PRO A 152 16.42 -9.52 -15.54
C PRO A 152 17.34 -9.60 -14.31
N ILE A 153 17.85 -10.80 -14.05
CA ILE A 153 18.95 -11.06 -13.15
C ILE A 153 20.22 -10.95 -13.98
N MET A 154 20.88 -9.79 -13.90
CA MET A 154 22.24 -9.69 -14.43
C MET A 154 23.18 -10.48 -13.49
N PRO A 155 23.86 -11.54 -13.96
CA PRO A 155 24.94 -12.11 -13.19
C PRO A 155 26.04 -11.05 -12.99
N PRO A 156 26.83 -11.12 -11.90
CA PRO A 156 28.01 -10.27 -11.77
C PRO A 156 28.92 -10.55 -12.97
N VAL A 157 29.06 -9.56 -13.85
CA VAL A 157 29.86 -9.69 -15.06
C VAL A 157 31.32 -9.82 -14.66
N THR A 158 31.94 -10.96 -14.92
CA THR A 158 33.39 -11.12 -14.73
C THR A 158 34.14 -10.32 -15.79
N ALA A 159 35.36 -9.87 -15.49
CA ALA A 159 36.16 -9.06 -16.41
C ALA A 159 36.37 -9.74 -17.78
N GLU A 160 36.43 -11.07 -17.80
CA GLU A 160 36.58 -11.91 -19.00
C GLU A 160 35.30 -11.94 -19.88
N GLN A 161 34.11 -11.83 -19.27
CA GLN A 161 32.84 -11.77 -19.99
C GLN A 161 32.61 -10.41 -20.67
N ARG A 162 33.20 -9.32 -20.13
CA ARG A 162 33.16 -8.00 -20.79
C ARG A 162 33.92 -7.98 -22.12
N SER A 163 34.98 -8.76 -22.23
CA SER A 163 35.87 -8.77 -23.41
C SER A 163 35.41 -9.72 -24.53
N SER A 164 34.52 -10.68 -24.26
CA SER A 164 34.30 -11.83 -25.14
C SER A 164 33.02 -11.82 -25.98
N ARG A 165 32.10 -10.85 -25.83
CA ARG A 165 30.76 -10.84 -26.50
C ARG A 165 29.99 -12.17 -26.36
N LEU A 166 30.37 -13.03 -25.42
CA LEU A 166 29.67 -14.27 -25.11
C LEU A 166 28.27 -13.89 -24.60
N ALA A 167 27.24 -14.47 -25.22
CA ALA A 167 25.86 -14.26 -24.82
C ALA A 167 25.73 -14.65 -23.34
N VAL A 168 25.56 -13.64 -22.47
CA VAL A 168 25.24 -13.89 -21.07
C VAL A 168 23.85 -14.51 -21.06
N ASP A 169 23.72 -15.72 -20.52
CA ASP A 169 22.42 -16.33 -20.25
C ASP A 169 21.62 -15.36 -19.39
N LYS A 170 20.68 -14.66 -20.03
CA LYS A 170 19.82 -13.69 -19.38
C LYS A 170 18.86 -14.49 -18.52
N ARG A 171 19.11 -14.48 -17.21
CA ARG A 171 18.15 -15.01 -16.24
C ARG A 171 17.14 -13.94 -15.88
N PHE A 172 15.93 -14.34 -15.52
CA PHE A 172 14.83 -13.47 -15.14
C PHE A 172 14.23 -13.96 -13.82
N LYS A 173 13.61 -13.05 -13.07
CA LYS A 173 12.77 -13.40 -11.92
C LYS A 173 11.54 -12.53 -11.86
N SER A 174 10.48 -13.05 -11.28
CA SER A 174 9.35 -12.21 -10.86
C SER A 174 9.64 -11.48 -9.54
N VAL A 175 9.08 -10.29 -9.43
CA VAL A 175 9.10 -9.45 -8.22
C VAL A 175 7.71 -8.90 -8.04
N LEU A 176 7.20 -8.99 -6.80
CA LEU A 176 5.99 -8.30 -6.41
C LEU A 176 6.33 -6.89 -5.93
N ARG A 177 5.91 -5.90 -6.71
CA ARG A 177 6.03 -4.48 -6.38
C ARG A 177 4.75 -4.00 -5.71
N LEU A 178 4.89 -3.26 -4.63
CA LEU A 178 3.82 -2.48 -4.01
C LEU A 178 3.70 -1.14 -4.73
N ASN A 179 2.52 -0.81 -5.25
CA ASN A 179 2.29 0.47 -5.92
C ASN A 179 1.68 1.46 -4.96
N ASP A 180 0.57 1.08 -4.32
CA ASP A 180 -0.20 1.96 -3.45
C ASP A 180 -0.69 1.21 -2.22
N MET A 181 -0.80 1.95 -1.12
CA MET A 181 -1.45 1.55 0.11
C MET A 181 -2.48 2.59 0.50
N TRP A 182 -3.67 2.12 0.85
CA TRP A 182 -4.71 2.96 1.40
C TRP A 182 -5.05 2.55 2.83
N HIS A 183 -5.01 3.51 3.75
CA HIS A 183 -5.43 3.35 5.12
C HIS A 183 -6.91 3.75 5.26
N TRP A 184 -7.72 2.87 5.87
CA TRP A 184 -9.11 3.17 6.21
C TRP A 184 -9.17 3.95 7.52
N ASP A 185 -9.51 5.24 7.47
CA ASP A 185 -9.72 6.04 8.68
C ASP A 185 -11.16 5.80 9.20
N ASP A 186 -11.31 4.82 10.08
CA ASP A 186 -12.61 4.38 10.59
C ASP A 186 -13.11 5.24 11.77
N SER A 187 -12.67 6.49 11.86
CA SER A 187 -13.02 7.42 12.94
C SER A 187 -14.53 7.73 13.02
N PHE A 188 -15.33 7.42 11.99
CA PHE A 188 -16.79 7.51 12.04
C PHE A 188 -17.47 6.40 12.87
N SER A 189 -16.83 5.26 13.10
CA SER A 189 -17.39 4.16 13.89
C SER A 189 -17.52 4.52 15.39
N LYS A 190 -16.85 5.59 15.85
CA LYS A 190 -16.91 6.04 17.26
C LYS A 190 -18.01 7.08 17.54
N GLU A 191 -18.48 7.83 16.55
CA GLU A 191 -19.51 8.86 16.78
C GLU A 191 -20.95 8.34 16.59
N ALA A 192 -21.14 7.30 15.77
CA ALA A 192 -22.45 6.68 15.58
C ALA A 192 -22.97 5.93 16.82
N ASP A 193 -22.07 5.52 17.72
CA ASP A 193 -22.41 4.75 18.93
C ASP A 193 -22.72 5.64 20.16
N VAL A 194 -22.42 6.95 20.08
CA VAL A 194 -22.65 7.91 21.17
C VAL A 194 -24.04 8.55 21.09
N THR A 195 -24.69 8.55 19.92
CA THR A 195 -26.02 9.16 19.75
C THR A 195 -27.19 8.21 20.06
N GLN A 196 -26.97 6.93 20.30
CA GLN A 196 -28.03 5.97 20.67
C GLN A 196 -28.12 5.63 22.17
N LYS A 197 -27.25 6.18 23.02
CA LYS A 197 -27.24 5.88 24.48
C LYS A 197 -27.88 6.93 25.39
N THR A 198 -28.53 7.96 24.85
CA THR A 198 -29.14 9.05 25.65
C THR A 198 -30.64 9.19 25.46
N GLN A 199 -31.37 8.08 25.31
CA GLN A 199 -32.82 8.04 25.56
C GLN A 199 -33.13 6.95 26.60
N GLY A 200 -32.92 7.30 27.87
CA GLY A 200 -33.50 6.55 28.98
C GLY A 200 -35.02 6.73 29.02
N PRO A 201 -35.79 5.75 29.51
CA PRO A 201 -37.24 5.81 29.51
C PRO A 201 -37.73 6.86 30.52
N GLU A 202 -38.43 7.87 30.03
CA GLU A 202 -39.16 8.82 30.87
C GLU A 202 -40.32 8.07 31.56
N VAL A 203 -40.18 7.88 32.87
CA VAL A 203 -41.17 7.23 33.73
C VAL A 203 -42.43 8.08 33.77
N MET A 204 -43.53 7.53 33.26
CA MET A 204 -44.88 8.06 33.46
C MET A 204 -45.21 8.13 34.95
N LEU A 205 -45.60 9.32 35.42
CA LEU A 205 -46.37 9.49 36.65
C LEU A 205 -47.71 10.17 36.31
N PRO A 206 -48.85 9.67 36.82
CA PRO A 206 -50.15 10.28 36.61
C PRO A 206 -50.44 11.30 37.71
N THR A 207 -50.92 12.49 37.34
CA THR A 207 -51.62 13.37 38.30
C THR A 207 -52.89 13.95 37.69
N SER A 208 -53.95 13.84 38.49
CA SER A 208 -55.35 14.12 38.21
C SER A 208 -55.75 15.60 38.30
N LYS A 209 -56.65 16.02 37.39
CA LYS A 209 -57.77 16.99 37.49
C LYS A 209 -57.59 18.31 38.28
N ALA A 210 -57.83 19.45 37.64
CA ALA A 210 -59.11 20.20 37.69
C ALA A 210 -59.11 21.53 36.88
N LYS A 211 -60.26 21.75 36.21
CA LYS A 211 -60.96 22.94 35.66
C LYS A 211 -60.37 24.36 35.76
N ASP A 212 -60.37 25.04 34.60
CA ASP A 212 -61.02 26.33 34.23
C ASP A 212 -60.29 26.86 32.97
N GLY A 213 -60.83 27.47 31.92
CA GLY A 213 -62.13 28.00 31.57
C GLY A 213 -61.90 29.08 30.49
N SER A 214 -62.29 28.79 29.23
CA SER A 214 -62.59 29.74 28.13
C SER A 214 -61.41 30.31 27.26
N PRO A 215 -61.68 30.87 26.04
CA PRO A 215 -61.41 30.19 24.76
C PRO A 215 -60.66 31.05 23.71
N THR A 216 -60.67 30.59 22.44
CA THR A 216 -60.30 31.27 21.17
C THR A 216 -58.80 31.13 20.83
N ARG A 217 -58.34 30.73 19.64
CA ARG A 217 -58.83 31.00 18.27
C ARG A 217 -58.19 30.01 17.27
N MET A 218 -58.99 29.35 16.42
CA MET A 218 -58.49 28.62 15.24
C MET A 218 -57.94 29.62 14.21
N LEU A 219 -56.76 29.33 13.65
CA LEU A 219 -56.36 29.87 12.35
C LEU A 219 -55.93 28.71 11.43
N LYS A 220 -56.74 28.53 10.38
CA LYS A 220 -56.54 27.59 9.29
C LYS A 220 -55.41 28.06 8.37
N ARG A 221 -54.66 27.07 7.87
CA ARG A 221 -54.09 26.90 6.51
C ARG A 221 -53.30 28.05 5.88
N ARG A 222 -52.10 27.71 5.40
CA ARG A 222 -51.83 27.66 3.95
C ARG A 222 -50.58 26.83 3.63
N ARG A 223 -50.77 25.77 2.84
CA ARG A 223 -49.77 25.21 1.91
C ARG A 223 -49.85 26.02 0.62
N LEU A 224 -48.71 26.35 0.05
CA LEU A 224 -48.42 26.72 -1.35
C LEU A 224 -46.89 26.63 -1.45
N ALA A 225 -46.23 26.09 -2.47
CA ALA A 225 -46.57 25.21 -3.58
C ALA A 225 -45.26 24.48 -3.93
#